data_AF-A0A088T2K8-F1
#
_entry.id   AF-A0A088T2K8-F1
#
_cell.length_a   1.000
_cell.length_b   1.000
_cell.length_c   1.000
_cell.angle_alpha   90.00
_cell.angle_beta   90.00
_cell.angle_gamma   90.00
#
_symmetry.space_group_name_H-M   'P 1'
#
loop_
_entity.id
_entity.type
_entity.pdbx_description
1 polymer ?
#
loop_
_entity_poly.entity_id
_entity_poly.type
_entity_poly.pdbx_seq_one_letter_code
_entity_poly.pdbx_strand_id
1 'polypeptide(L)'
;MQFPTWGSFILGLISFLLSIWLIYNTTTLKKYVKTVELKRRLKEDEQYIVYKIELITKIILDDDGFDSTTQNQILEITEYLTILKEVLTKEQIQFIYELNRLIPNVERKNEICRLLTRLKVTLVKNVKELDGGEKNDD
;
A
#
# COMPACT_ATOMS: atom_id res chain seq x y z
N MET A 1 9.01 -61.81 -11.38
CA MET A 1 8.52 -60.72 -12.26
C MET A 1 9.09 -59.41 -11.77
N GLN A 2 9.98 -58.77 -12.53
CA GLN A 2 10.48 -57.43 -12.24
C GLN A 2 9.36 -56.45 -12.61
N PHE A 3 8.81 -55.76 -11.62
CA PHE A 3 7.85 -54.68 -11.89
C PHE A 3 8.54 -53.59 -12.70
N PRO A 4 7.92 -53.06 -13.78
CA PRO A 4 8.56 -52.06 -14.62
C PRO A 4 8.83 -50.79 -13.80
N THR A 5 10.11 -50.44 -13.67
CA THR A 5 10.64 -49.26 -12.97
C THR A 5 10.02 -47.92 -13.40
N TRP A 6 9.38 -47.91 -14.57
CA TRP A 6 8.62 -46.78 -15.12
C TRP A 6 7.41 -46.35 -14.26
N GLY A 7 6.76 -47.29 -13.55
CA GLY A 7 5.63 -46.96 -12.67
C GLY A 7 6.04 -46.07 -11.49
N SER A 8 7.21 -46.36 -10.89
CA SER A 8 7.74 -45.58 -9.76
C SER A 8 8.19 -44.18 -10.16
N PHE A 9 8.69 -44.00 -11.40
CA PHE A 9 9.08 -42.70 -11.93
C PHE A 9 7.86 -41.76 -12.12
N ILE A 10 6.78 -42.28 -12.70
CA ILE A 10 5.54 -41.51 -12.91
C ILE A 10 4.90 -41.11 -11.58
N LEU A 11 4.86 -42.02 -10.60
CA LEU A 11 4.32 -41.71 -9.26
C LEU A 11 5.15 -40.63 -8.55
N GLY A 12 6.48 -40.67 -8.70
CA GLY A 12 7.39 -39.65 -8.18
C GLY A 12 7.14 -38.28 -8.83
N LEU A 13 6.94 -38.24 -10.14
CA LEU A 13 6.67 -36.99 -10.88
C LEU A 13 5.33 -36.37 -10.47
N ILE A 14 4.27 -37.17 -10.33
CA ILE A 14 2.95 -36.70 -9.88
C ILE A 14 3.04 -36.14 -8.45
N SER A 15 3.71 -36.84 -7.54
CA SER A 15 3.94 -36.38 -6.17
C SER A 15 4.71 -35.05 -6.13
N PHE A 16 5.74 -34.92 -6.97
CA PHE A 16 6.51 -33.69 -7.12
C PHE A 16 5.66 -32.51 -7.62
N LEU A 17 4.83 -32.73 -8.64
CA LEU A 17 3.94 -31.69 -9.18
C LEU A 17 2.87 -31.25 -8.16
N LEU A 18 2.29 -32.20 -7.42
CA LEU A 18 1.37 -31.90 -6.31
C LEU A 18 2.03 -31.05 -5.23
N SER A 19 3.30 -31.34 -4.90
CA SER A 19 4.06 -30.57 -3.92
C SER A 19 4.26 -29.12 -4.35
N ILE A 20 4.68 -28.90 -5.61
CA ILE A 20 4.85 -27.55 -6.18
C ILE A 20 3.50 -26.81 -6.21
N TRP A 21 2.43 -27.49 -6.61
CA TRP A 21 1.11 -26.91 -6.67
C TRP A 21 0.60 -26.46 -5.29
N LEU A 22 0.79 -27.29 -4.26
CA LEU A 22 0.45 -26.94 -2.88
C LEU A 22 1.26 -25.75 -2.35
N ILE A 23 2.56 -25.68 -2.64
CA ILE A 23 3.41 -24.55 -2.24
C ILE A 23 2.96 -23.25 -2.94
N TYR A 24 2.65 -23.34 -4.23
CA TYR A 24 2.15 -22.19 -4.99
C TYR A 24 0.82 -21.68 -4.44
N ASN A 25 -0.11 -22.59 -4.15
CA ASN A 25 -1.43 -22.24 -3.63
C ASN A 25 -1.35 -21.63 -2.23
N THR A 26 -0.54 -22.21 -1.34
CA THR A 26 -0.33 -21.66 0.01
C THR A 26 0.34 -20.28 0.00
N THR A 27 1.30 -20.04 -0.90
CA THR A 27 1.93 -18.72 -1.08
C THR A 27 0.92 -17.69 -1.58
N THR A 28 0.10 -18.07 -2.57
CA THR A 28 -0.94 -17.21 -3.14
C THR A 28 -1.99 -16.84 -2.10
N LEU A 29 -2.45 -17.81 -1.31
CA LEU A 29 -3.40 -17.60 -0.23
C LEU A 29 -2.85 -16.65 0.84
N LYS A 30 -1.60 -16.84 1.28
CA LYS A 30 -0.94 -15.94 2.25
C LYS A 30 -0.88 -14.49 1.73
N LYS A 31 -0.53 -14.32 0.46
CA LYS A 31 -0.50 -12.99 -0.18
C LYS A 31 -1.89 -12.36 -0.22
N TYR A 32 -2.90 -13.11 -0.62
CA TYR A 32 -4.28 -12.63 -0.67
C TYR A 32 -4.77 -12.18 0.71
N VAL A 33 -4.59 -13.00 1.74
CA VAL A 33 -4.98 -12.67 3.13
C VAL A 33 -4.31 -11.38 3.59
N LYS A 34 -3.01 -11.24 3.34
CA LYS A 34 -2.26 -10.01 3.67
C LYS A 34 -2.84 -8.79 2.95
N THR A 35 -3.10 -8.87 1.65
CA THR A 35 -3.67 -7.76 0.88
C THR A 35 -5.06 -7.36 1.39
N VAL A 36 -5.92 -8.34 1.73
CA VAL A 36 -7.23 -8.07 2.32
C VAL A 36 -7.10 -7.37 3.67
N GLU A 37 -6.18 -7.82 4.53
CA GLU A 37 -5.92 -7.19 5.82
C GLU A 37 -5.44 -5.74 5.67
N LEU A 38 -4.51 -5.49 4.73
CA LEU A 38 -4.02 -4.14 4.46
C LEU A 38 -5.11 -3.21 3.91
N LYS A 39 -6.01 -3.72 3.06
CA LYS A 39 -7.17 -2.95 2.57
C LYS A 39 -8.09 -2.55 3.72
N ARG A 40 -8.38 -3.49 4.62
CA ARG A 40 -9.20 -3.22 5.82
C ARG A 40 -8.56 -2.15 6.70
N ARG A 41 -7.26 -2.28 6.99
CA ARG A 41 -6.50 -1.28 7.76
C ARG A 41 -6.56 0.11 7.12
N LEU A 42 -6.30 0.19 5.81
CA LEU A 42 -6.36 1.46 5.09
C LEU A 42 -7.73 2.13 5.19
N LYS A 43 -8.80 1.34 5.15
CA LYS A 43 -10.18 1.82 5.30
C LYS A 43 -10.45 2.33 6.72
N GLU A 44 -10.10 1.54 7.73
CA GLU A 44 -10.29 1.89 9.14
C GLU A 44 -9.55 3.19 9.49
N ASP A 45 -8.34 3.37 8.93
CA ASP A 45 -7.46 4.50 9.24
C ASP A 45 -7.63 5.69 8.26
N GLU A 46 -8.47 5.59 7.23
CA GLU A 46 -8.60 6.61 6.17
C GLU A 46 -8.86 8.00 6.75
N GLN A 47 -9.89 8.11 7.60
CA GLN A 47 -10.31 9.40 8.18
C GLN A 47 -9.18 10.04 8.99
N TYR A 48 -8.44 9.23 9.75
CA TYR A 48 -7.31 9.70 10.54
C TYR A 48 -6.18 10.24 9.64
N ILE A 49 -5.81 9.49 8.60
CA ILE A 49 -4.75 9.89 7.65
C ILE A 49 -5.14 11.19 6.93
N VAL A 50 -6.37 11.24 6.41
CA VAL A 50 -6.91 12.41 5.70
C VAL A 50 -6.91 13.65 6.59
N TYR A 51 -7.37 13.51 7.83
CA TYR A 51 -7.36 14.58 8.82
C TYR A 51 -5.93 15.05 9.12
N LYS A 52 -4.99 14.13 9.34
CA LYS A 52 -3.61 14.49 9.68
C LYS A 52 -2.91 15.19 8.51
N ILE A 53 -3.12 14.73 7.27
CA ILE A 53 -2.62 15.41 6.06
C ILE A 53 -3.21 16.83 5.96
N GLU A 54 -4.50 17.01 6.24
CA GLU A 54 -5.13 18.33 6.19
C GLU A 54 -4.58 19.28 7.24
N LEU A 55 -4.38 18.81 8.48
CA LEU A 55 -3.79 19.60 9.55
C LEU A 55 -2.38 20.08 9.18
N ILE A 56 -1.52 19.16 8.73
CA ILE A 56 -0.16 19.48 8.29
C ILE A 56 -0.19 20.48 7.12
N THR A 57 -1.08 20.28 6.15
CA THR A 57 -1.21 21.18 5.00
C THR A 57 -1.56 22.60 5.45
N LYS A 58 -2.46 22.76 6.43
CA LYS A 58 -2.81 24.06 7.02
C LYS A 58 -1.59 24.69 7.71
N ILE A 59 -0.88 23.91 8.53
CA ILE A 59 0.34 24.37 9.22
C ILE A 59 1.38 24.87 8.20
N ILE A 60 1.64 24.14 7.12
CA ILE A 60 2.61 24.53 6.09
C ILE A 60 2.24 25.84 5.39
N LEU A 61 0.94 26.08 5.18
CA LEU A 61 0.43 27.27 4.50
C LEU A 61 0.50 28.51 5.38
N ASP A 62 0.48 28.36 6.70
CA ASP A 62 0.79 29.44 7.63
C ASP A 62 2.31 29.71 7.55
N ASP A 63 2.70 30.97 7.36
CA ASP A 63 4.00 31.32 6.74
C ASP A 63 5.27 30.84 7.48
N ASP A 64 5.14 30.43 8.75
CA ASP A 64 6.21 29.92 9.63
C ASP A 64 6.09 28.42 9.99
N GLY A 65 5.12 27.68 9.46
CA GLY A 65 4.79 26.34 9.98
C GLY A 65 5.62 25.18 9.43
N PHE A 66 6.51 25.38 8.44
CA PHE A 66 7.32 24.28 7.90
C PHE A 66 8.64 24.09 8.66
N ASP A 67 8.53 23.69 9.92
CA ASP A 67 9.64 23.39 10.82
C ASP A 67 9.97 21.89 10.89
N SER A 68 10.95 21.53 11.73
CA SER A 68 11.36 20.13 11.92
C SER A 68 10.24 19.26 12.51
N THR A 69 9.34 19.84 13.32
CA THR A 69 8.18 19.14 13.86
C THR A 69 7.22 18.75 12.74
N THR A 70 6.91 19.68 11.85
CA THR A 70 6.04 19.44 10.70
C THR A 70 6.67 18.49 9.70
N GLN A 71 7.99 18.59 9.46
CA GLN A 71 8.73 17.61 8.66
C GLN A 71 8.62 16.19 9.24
N ASN A 72 8.79 16.03 10.55
CA ASN A 72 8.65 14.73 11.22
C ASN A 72 7.22 14.18 11.13
N GLN A 73 6.21 15.04 11.24
CA GLN A 73 4.81 14.63 11.07
C GLN A 73 4.51 14.15 9.65
N ILE A 74 5.11 14.78 8.61
CA ILE A 74 5.01 14.29 7.24
C ILE A 74 5.70 12.93 7.10
N LEU A 75 6.91 12.80 7.65
CA LEU A 75 7.67 11.54 7.62
C LEU A 75 6.86 10.41 8.23
N GLU A 76 6.28 10.60 9.41
CA GLU A 76 5.44 9.61 10.10
C GLU A 76 4.27 9.13 9.21
N ILE A 77 3.58 10.05 8.52
CA ILE A 77 2.49 9.68 7.61
C ILE A 77 3.03 8.91 6.40
N THR A 78 4.11 9.38 5.79
CA THR A 78 4.70 8.72 4.60
C THR A 78 5.26 7.34 4.92
N GLU A 79 5.83 7.13 6.11
CA GLU A 79 6.29 5.84 6.60
C GLU A 79 5.11 4.89 6.81
N TYR A 80 4.05 5.36 7.48
CA TYR A 80 2.83 4.58 7.66
C TYR A 80 2.23 4.15 6.31
N LEU A 81 2.10 5.07 5.36
CA LEU A 81 1.59 4.76 4.01
C LEU A 81 2.52 3.81 3.23
N THR A 82 3.83 3.84 3.50
CA THR A 82 4.78 2.90 2.88
C THR A 82 4.52 1.45 3.30
N ILE A 83 4.05 1.23 4.54
CA ILE A 83 3.62 -0.11 5.01
C ILE A 83 2.41 -0.59 4.19
N LEU A 84 1.52 0.34 3.84
CA LEU A 84 0.31 0.07 3.05
C LEU A 84 0.53 0.04 1.54
N LYS A 85 1.78 0.16 1.05
CA LYS A 85 2.08 0.27 -0.40
C LYS A 85 1.46 -0.80 -1.29
N GLU A 86 1.19 -1.99 -0.77
CA GLU A 86 0.58 -3.10 -1.53
C GLU A 86 -0.88 -2.83 -1.92
N VAL A 87 -1.55 -1.89 -1.23
CA VAL A 87 -2.95 -1.51 -1.45
C VAL A 87 -3.11 -0.07 -1.93
N LEU A 88 -1.99 0.64 -2.12
CA LEU A 88 -1.95 1.97 -2.69
C LEU A 88 -1.82 1.89 -4.21
N THR A 89 -2.36 2.91 -4.88
CA THR A 89 -2.17 3.13 -6.31
C THR A 89 -0.72 3.53 -6.61
N LYS A 90 -0.27 3.29 -7.84
CA LYS A 90 1.07 3.72 -8.29
C LYS A 90 1.29 5.22 -8.11
N GLU A 91 0.25 6.03 -8.31
CA GLU A 91 0.32 7.49 -8.15
C GLU A 91 0.55 7.89 -6.68
N GLN A 92 -0.16 7.27 -5.73
CA GLN A 92 0.04 7.53 -4.30
C GLN A 92 1.46 7.15 -3.85
N ILE A 93 1.96 6.02 -4.34
CA ILE A 93 3.34 5.58 -4.06
C ILE A 93 4.34 6.61 -4.60
N GLN A 94 4.12 7.10 -5.83
CA GLN A 94 4.95 8.17 -6.42
C GLN A 94 4.95 9.43 -5.55
N PHE A 95 3.79 9.87 -5.07
CA PHE A 95 3.71 11.03 -4.17
C PHE A 95 4.49 10.83 -2.87
N ILE A 96 4.42 9.65 -2.27
CA ILE A 96 5.18 9.33 -1.05
C ILE A 96 6.69 9.44 -1.30
N TYR A 97 7.18 8.90 -2.42
CA TYR A 97 8.59 9.04 -2.79
C TYR A 97 9.01 10.49 -3.02
N GLU A 98 8.17 11.28 -3.70
CA GLU A 98 8.45 12.69 -3.93
C GLU A 98 8.44 13.49 -2.63
N LEU A 99 7.47 13.25 -1.74
CA LEU A 99 7.43 13.87 -0.41
C LEU A 99 8.73 13.58 0.36
N ASN A 100 9.13 12.31 0.48
CA ASN A 100 10.37 11.92 1.18
C ASN A 100 11.62 12.61 0.62
N ARG A 101 11.67 12.86 -0.69
CA ARG A 101 12.77 13.59 -1.32
C ARG A 101 12.75 15.09 -1.00
N LEU A 102 11.56 15.68 -0.86
CA LEU A 102 11.39 17.13 -0.70
C LEU A 102 11.38 17.59 0.75
N ILE A 103 10.99 16.75 1.71
CA ILE A 103 10.89 17.08 3.15
C ILE A 103 12.13 17.82 3.71
N PRO A 104 13.38 17.42 3.39
CA PRO A 104 14.56 18.11 3.93
C PRO A 104 14.73 19.55 3.41
N ASN A 105 14.02 19.94 2.35
CA ASN A 105 14.16 21.25 1.72
C ASN A 105 13.00 22.19 2.09
N VAL A 106 13.29 23.09 3.02
CA VAL A 106 12.32 24.06 3.59
C VAL A 106 11.74 25.01 2.54
N GLU A 107 12.52 25.36 1.51
CA GLU A 107 12.08 26.27 0.43
C GLU A 107 11.00 25.65 -0.47
N ARG A 108 10.86 24.32 -0.42
CA ARG A 108 9.88 23.57 -1.22
C ARG A 108 8.56 23.34 -0.49
N LYS A 109 8.27 24.09 0.58
CA LYS A 109 7.02 24.00 1.37
C LYS A 109 5.75 24.00 0.50
N ASN A 110 5.72 24.82 -0.55
CA ASN A 110 4.59 24.90 -1.48
C ASN A 110 4.43 23.64 -2.36
N GLU A 111 5.54 23.03 -2.79
CA GLU A 111 5.52 21.76 -3.54
C GLU A 111 5.03 20.62 -2.65
N ILE A 112 5.53 20.57 -1.42
CA ILE A 112 5.13 19.61 -0.39
C ILE A 112 3.63 19.72 -0.09
N CYS A 113 3.14 20.95 0.13
CA CYS A 113 1.72 21.23 0.34
C CYS A 113 0.84 20.74 -0.82
N ARG A 114 1.27 20.95 -2.07
CA ARG A 114 0.56 20.44 -3.27
C ARG A 114 0.54 18.91 -3.30
N LEU A 115 1.67 18.26 -3.02
CA LEU A 115 1.76 16.81 -3.00
C LEU A 115 0.89 16.19 -1.90
N LEU A 116 0.90 16.76 -0.70
CA LEU A 116 0.04 16.36 0.41
C LEU A 116 -1.45 16.49 0.05
N THR A 117 -1.84 17.61 -0.55
CA THR A 117 -3.22 17.83 -1.00
C THR A 117 -3.64 16.80 -2.05
N ARG A 118 -2.78 16.53 -3.04
CA ARG A 118 -3.03 15.51 -4.08
C ARG A 118 -3.12 14.11 -3.47
N LEU A 119 -2.21 13.77 -2.57
CA LEU A 119 -2.21 12.49 -1.86
C LEU A 119 -3.51 12.29 -1.08
N LYS A 120 -4.00 13.33 -0.38
CA LYS A 120 -5.28 13.29 0.33
C LYS A 120 -6.43 12.93 -0.61
N VAL A 121 -6.56 13.67 -1.71
CA VAL A 121 -7.66 13.49 -2.68
C VAL A 121 -7.60 12.11 -3.32
N THR A 122 -6.42 11.65 -3.72
CA THR A 122 -6.28 10.31 -4.32
C THR A 122 -6.51 9.19 -3.31
N LEU A 123 -6.10 9.36 -2.05
CA LEU A 123 -6.37 8.41 -0.96
C LEU A 123 -7.87 8.20 -0.76
N VAL A 124 -8.63 9.29 -0.63
CA VAL A 124 -10.08 9.22 -0.45
C VAL A 124 -10.76 8.52 -1.62
N LYS A 125 -10.31 8.82 -2.85
CA LYS A 125 -10.85 8.16 -4.04
C LYS A 125 -10.57 6.65 -4.02
N ASN A 126 -9.34 6.26 -3.72
CA ASN A 126 -8.94 4.85 -3.65
C ASN A 126 -9.76 4.08 -2.60
N VAL A 127 -9.93 4.62 -1.39
CA VAL A 127 -10.68 3.94 -0.33
C VAL A 127 -12.16 3.77 -0.72
N LYS A 128 -12.78 4.78 -1.33
CA LYS A 128 -14.15 4.64 -1.88
C LYS A 128 -14.26 3.56 -2.96
N GLU A 129 -13.25 3.43 -3.83
CA GLU A 129 -13.21 2.37 -4.84
C GLU A 129 -13.03 0.98 -4.21
N LEU A 130 -12.30 0.89 -3.10
CA LEU A 130 -12.20 -0.35 -2.31
C LEU A 130 -13.53 -0.74 -1.65
N ASP A 131 -14.37 0.25 -1.30
CA ASP A 131 -15.69 0.07 -0.69
C ASP A 131 -16.79 -0.26 -1.70
N GLY A 132 -16.72 0.29 -2.91
CA GLY A 132 -17.68 0.06 -4.00
C GLY A 132 -17.46 -1.24 -4.78
N GLY A 133 -16.64 -2.16 -4.26
CA GLY A 133 -16.27 -3.42 -4.89
C GLY A 133 -17.38 -4.48 -4.97
N GLU A 134 -18.59 -4.21 -4.48
CA GLU A 134 -19.81 -4.92 -4.84
C GLU A 134 -20.59 -4.13 -5.90
N LYS A 135 -20.04 -4.06 -7.11
CA LYS A 135 -20.93 -4.02 -8.27
C LYS A 135 -21.30 -5.46 -8.58
N ASN A 136 -22.44 -5.89 -8.05
CA ASN A 136 -23.20 -6.93 -8.71
C ASN A 136 -23.58 -6.34 -10.08
N ASP A 137 -22.87 -6.78 -11.12
CA ASP A 137 -23.33 -6.64 -12.49
C ASP A 137 -24.56 -7.56 -12.64
N ASP A 138 -25.73 -7.03 -12.22
CA ASP A 138 -27.06 -7.50 -12.66
C ASP A 138 -27.37 -6.92 -14.05
#